data_AF-A0A2I1EE99-F1
#
_entry.id   AF-A0A2I1EE99-F1
#
_cell.length_a   1.000
_cell.length_b   1.000
_cell.length_c   1.000
_cell.angle_alpha   90.00
_cell.angle_beta   90.00
_cell.angle_gamma   90.00
#
_symmetry.space_group_name_H-M   'P 1'
#
loop_
_entity.id
_entity.type
_entity.pdbx_description
1 polymer ?
#
loop_
_entity_poly.entity_id
_entity_poly.type
_entity_poly.pdbx_seq_one_letter_code
_entity_poly.pdbx_strand_id
1 'polypeptide(L)'
;LNSVALDESLENLLKKELDLFVNDKDFYERVGMPYRRGILLYGKPGTGKTSLINAISSHLSRNIYFLNLKNITDDNELSAAFSDVPENQIIVLEDVDTQTDVLHKRSKNSSFSTKSSNKDKDSKVNESSKFSLSTFLGCLDGHTLSEGSIIIMTTNHIEHLDPACIRPGRMDVHLNLGYCSHYQIKKMFK
;
A
#
# COMPACT_ATOMS: atom_id res chain seq x y z
N LEU A 1 16.52 -6.82 -6.91
CA LEU A 1 15.71 -8.05 -6.68
C LEU A 1 16.52 -9.26 -6.18
N ASN A 2 17.73 -9.54 -6.69
CA ASN A 2 18.50 -10.73 -6.27
C ASN A 2 18.96 -10.74 -4.79
N SER A 3 18.89 -9.60 -4.10
CA SER A 3 19.25 -9.44 -2.69
C SER A 3 18.22 -9.99 -1.70
N VAL A 4 17.01 -10.35 -2.17
CA VAL A 4 15.95 -10.93 -1.33
C VAL A 4 15.63 -12.32 -1.83
N ALA A 5 15.68 -13.30 -0.92
CA ALA A 5 15.33 -14.68 -1.24
C ALA A 5 13.81 -14.84 -1.30
N LEU A 6 13.24 -14.57 -2.47
CA LEU A 6 11.84 -14.89 -2.77
C LEU A 6 11.71 -16.33 -3.30
N ASP A 7 10.49 -16.86 -3.20
CA ASP A 7 10.13 -18.05 -3.97
C ASP A 7 10.29 -17.77 -5.47
N GLU A 8 10.73 -18.76 -6.24
CA GLU A 8 11.01 -18.62 -7.67
C GLU A 8 9.79 -18.12 -8.45
N SER A 9 8.59 -18.61 -8.10
CA SER A 9 7.35 -18.21 -8.76
C SER A 9 7.02 -16.73 -8.51
N LEU A 10 7.17 -16.27 -7.26
CA LEU A 10 6.89 -14.89 -6.87
C LEU A 10 7.92 -13.93 -7.46
N GLU A 11 9.20 -14.31 -7.50
CA GLU A 11 10.25 -13.49 -8.09
C GLU A 11 10.02 -13.28 -9.59
N ASN A 12 9.69 -14.34 -10.31
CA ASN A 12 9.43 -14.27 -11.74
C ASN A 12 8.16 -13.47 -12.05
N LEU A 13 7.10 -13.64 -11.25
CA LEU A 13 5.88 -12.84 -11.35
C LEU A 13 6.19 -11.35 -11.16
N LEU A 14 6.87 -11.00 -10.07
CA LEU A 14 7.19 -9.61 -9.74
C LEU A 14 8.07 -8.97 -10.82
N LYS A 15 9.14 -9.64 -11.26
CA LYS A 15 10.01 -9.14 -12.33
C LYS A 15 9.22 -8.84 -13.60
N LYS A 16 8.41 -9.81 -14.04
CA LYS A 16 7.58 -9.66 -15.23
C LYS A 16 6.61 -8.49 -15.11
N GLU A 17 5.90 -8.36 -14.00
CA GLU A 17 4.94 -7.26 -13.79
C GLU A 17 5.61 -5.89 -13.76
N LEU A 18 6.78 -5.78 -13.13
CA LEU A 18 7.54 -4.53 -13.09
C LEU A 18 8.08 -4.15 -14.48
N ASP A 19 8.64 -5.11 -15.21
CA ASP A 19 9.16 -4.89 -16.56
C ASP A 19 8.04 -4.52 -17.54
N LEU A 20 6.88 -5.18 -17.46
CA LEU A 20 5.70 -4.84 -18.25
C LEU A 20 5.23 -3.42 -17.94
N PHE A 21 5.14 -3.06 -16.65
CA PHE A 21 4.73 -1.71 -16.27
C PHE A 21 5.67 -0.64 -16.83
N VAL A 22 6.98 -0.80 -16.67
CA VAL A 22 7.97 0.21 -17.08
C VAL A 22 8.01 0.39 -18.60
N ASN A 23 7.81 -0.69 -19.36
CA ASN A 23 7.96 -0.67 -20.81
C ASN A 23 6.66 -0.40 -21.59
N ASP A 24 5.49 -0.44 -20.96
CA ASP A 24 4.20 -0.43 -21.66
C ASP A 24 3.37 0.83 -21.38
N LYS A 25 4.02 2.00 -21.28
CA LYS A 25 3.32 3.29 -21.10
C LYS A 25 2.25 3.52 -22.17
N ASP A 26 2.59 3.24 -23.43
CA ASP A 26 1.68 3.42 -24.57
C ASP A 26 0.40 2.60 -24.42
N PHE A 27 0.46 1.41 -23.81
CA PHE A 27 -0.73 0.62 -23.55
C PHE A 27 -1.71 1.37 -22.65
N TYR A 28 -1.22 1.93 -21.53
CA TYR A 28 -2.03 2.71 -20.60
C TYR A 28 -2.69 3.91 -21.26
N GLU A 29 -1.90 4.68 -22.03
CA GLU A 29 -2.40 5.84 -22.76
C GLU A 29 -3.48 5.45 -23.79
N ARG A 30 -3.25 4.38 -24.57
CA ARG A 30 -4.21 3.89 -25.57
C ARG A 30 -5.54 3.44 -24.96
N VAL A 31 -5.53 2.81 -23.79
CA VAL A 31 -6.76 2.33 -23.12
C VAL A 31 -7.38 3.37 -22.19
N GLY A 32 -6.76 4.56 -22.06
CA GLY A 32 -7.23 5.64 -21.18
C GLY A 32 -7.13 5.30 -19.70
N MET A 33 -6.21 4.42 -19.31
CA MET A 33 -5.98 4.06 -17.90
C MET A 33 -4.85 4.90 -17.31
N PRO A 34 -4.94 5.32 -16.04
CA PRO A 34 -3.84 6.01 -15.37
C PRO A 34 -2.56 5.18 -15.39
N TYR A 35 -1.44 5.76 -15.83
CA TYR A 35 -0.14 5.08 -15.87
C TYR A 35 0.44 4.95 -14.46
N ARG A 36 -0.08 3.96 -13.71
CA ARG A 36 0.36 3.63 -12.36
C ARG A 36 0.22 2.13 -12.10
N ARG A 37 0.93 1.65 -11.08
CA ARG A 37 0.85 0.25 -10.65
C ARG A 37 0.75 0.15 -9.13
N GLY A 38 -0.22 -0.62 -8.65
CA GLY A 38 -0.35 -0.94 -7.23
C GLY A 38 0.17 -2.32 -6.89
N ILE A 39 0.96 -2.42 -5.82
CA ILE A 39 1.52 -3.66 -5.29
C ILE A 39 1.15 -3.76 -3.80
N LEU A 40 0.54 -4.87 -3.41
CA LEU A 40 0.24 -5.20 -2.03
C LEU A 40 1.18 -6.31 -1.54
N LEU A 41 2.01 -5.99 -0.55
CA LEU A 41 2.88 -6.95 0.14
C LEU A 41 2.24 -7.32 1.48
N TYR A 42 1.83 -8.57 1.65
CA TYR A 42 1.19 -9.00 2.88
C TYR A 42 1.78 -10.30 3.42
N GLY A 43 1.64 -10.54 4.72
CA GLY A 43 2.15 -11.75 5.37
C GLY A 43 2.73 -11.46 6.75
N LYS A 44 3.31 -12.47 7.39
CA LYS A 44 3.78 -12.38 8.79
C LYS A 44 4.84 -11.28 8.99
N PRO A 45 4.95 -10.71 10.19
CA PRO A 45 6.03 -9.76 10.48
C PRO A 45 7.40 -10.43 10.33
N GLY A 46 8.38 -9.68 9.85
CA GLY A 46 9.76 -10.17 9.68
C GLY A 46 10.02 -11.02 8.42
N THR A 47 9.05 -11.19 7.52
CA THR A 47 9.23 -11.98 6.27
C THR A 47 9.89 -11.21 5.12
N GLY A 48 10.43 -10.02 5.39
CA GLY A 48 11.22 -9.26 4.41
C GLY A 48 10.41 -8.33 3.50
N LYS A 49 9.19 -7.93 3.88
CA LYS A 49 8.37 -6.96 3.13
C LYS A 49 9.13 -5.65 2.83
N THR A 50 9.69 -5.00 3.84
CA THR A 50 10.50 -3.78 3.67
C THR A 50 11.78 -4.02 2.88
N SER A 51 12.44 -5.17 3.07
CA SER A 51 13.61 -5.54 2.27
C SER A 51 13.27 -5.70 0.78
N LEU A 52 12.09 -6.22 0.47
CA LEU A 52 11.61 -6.37 -0.90
C LEU A 52 11.36 -5.00 -1.56
N ILE A 53 10.80 -4.03 -0.83
CA ILE A 53 10.62 -2.66 -1.32
C ILE A 53 11.96 -2.07 -1.78
N ASN A 54 12.99 -2.19 -0.94
CA ASN A 54 14.34 -1.73 -1.29
C ASN A 54 14.92 -2.48 -2.50
N ALA A 55 14.61 -3.77 -2.64
CA ALA A 55 15.06 -4.56 -3.79
C ALA A 55 14.32 -4.21 -5.09
N ILE A 56 13.07 -3.73 -5.01
CA ILE A 56 12.28 -3.20 -6.14
C ILE A 56 12.82 -1.82 -6.55
N SER A 57 13.04 -0.90 -5.60
CA SER A 57 13.54 0.44 -5.89
C SER A 57 14.90 0.42 -6.58
N SER A 58 15.82 -0.42 -6.06
CA SER A 58 17.13 -0.64 -6.66
C SER A 58 17.04 -1.27 -8.06
N HIS A 59 16.07 -2.16 -8.29
CA HIS A 59 15.90 -2.79 -9.61
C HIS A 59 15.40 -1.79 -10.66
N LEU A 60 14.51 -0.88 -10.26
CA LEU A 60 13.91 0.10 -11.15
C LEU A 60 14.69 1.42 -11.24
N SER A 61 15.72 1.59 -10.41
CA SER A 61 16.44 2.86 -10.26
C SER A 61 15.52 4.04 -9.90
N ARG A 62 14.57 3.80 -9.00
CA ARG A 62 13.56 4.80 -8.54
C ARG A 62 13.73 5.11 -7.06
N ASN A 63 13.45 6.34 -6.65
CA ASN A 63 13.48 6.71 -5.24
C ASN A 63 12.22 6.22 -4.52
N ILE A 64 12.35 6.02 -3.21
CA ILE A 64 11.26 5.61 -2.33
C ILE A 64 10.75 6.83 -1.56
N TYR A 65 9.43 7.03 -1.56
CA TYR A 65 8.73 8.05 -0.79
C TYR A 65 7.81 7.35 0.21
N PHE A 66 8.20 7.38 1.49
CA PHE A 66 7.38 6.83 2.56
C PHE A 66 6.31 7.84 2.97
N LEU A 67 5.05 7.43 2.85
CA LEU A 67 3.91 8.19 3.35
C LEU A 67 3.45 7.57 4.68
N ASN A 68 3.61 8.32 5.77
CA ASN A 68 3.20 7.89 7.09
C ASN A 68 1.80 8.42 7.40
N LEU A 69 0.80 7.54 7.29
CA LEU A 69 -0.60 7.87 7.50
C LEU A 69 -0.92 8.25 8.94
N LYS A 70 -0.09 7.87 9.93
CA LYS A 70 -0.29 8.26 11.34
C LYS A 70 -0.19 9.77 11.57
N ASN A 71 0.60 10.45 10.73
CA ASN A 71 0.86 11.87 10.89
C ASN A 71 -0.15 12.73 10.13
N ILE A 72 -0.96 12.11 9.25
CA ILE A 72 -1.89 12.82 8.37
C ILE A 72 -3.21 13.03 9.11
N THR A 73 -3.55 14.30 9.29
CA THR A 73 -4.72 14.72 10.06
C THR A 73 -5.93 14.98 9.16
N ASP A 74 -5.76 15.53 7.96
CA ASP A 74 -6.91 15.82 7.12
C ASP A 74 -6.75 15.41 5.66
N ASP A 75 -7.85 15.56 4.92
CA ASP A 75 -7.95 15.20 3.51
C ASP A 75 -7.03 16.05 2.62
N ASN A 76 -6.75 17.29 3.02
CA ASN A 76 -5.88 18.20 2.26
C ASN A 76 -4.42 17.79 2.46
N GLU A 77 -4.02 17.48 3.69
CA GLU A 77 -2.69 16.98 4.02
C GLU A 77 -2.41 15.64 3.33
N LEU A 78 -3.40 14.74 3.28
CA LEU A 78 -3.30 13.50 2.52
C LEU A 78 -3.06 13.77 1.04
N SER A 79 -3.90 14.64 0.45
CA SER A 79 -3.81 14.94 -0.98
C SER A 79 -2.47 15.60 -1.33
N ALA A 80 -2.02 16.56 -0.51
CA ALA A 80 -0.72 17.21 -0.67
C ALA A 80 0.43 16.19 -0.60
N ALA A 81 0.41 15.27 0.37
CA ALA A 81 1.44 14.25 0.52
C ALA A 81 1.57 13.33 -0.71
N PHE A 82 0.46 13.05 -1.41
CA PHE A 82 0.49 12.29 -2.67
C PHE A 82 0.95 13.13 -3.86
N SER A 83 0.55 14.41 -3.94
CA SER A 83 0.94 15.32 -5.02
C SER A 83 2.40 15.78 -4.96
N ASP A 84 2.99 15.84 -3.78
CA ASP A 84 4.39 16.23 -3.59
C ASP A 84 5.37 15.16 -4.10
N VAL A 85 4.89 13.95 -4.41
CA VAL A 85 5.73 12.88 -4.94
C VAL A 85 5.97 13.11 -6.44
N PRO A 86 7.24 13.16 -6.90
CA PRO A 86 7.57 13.32 -8.31
C PRO A 86 7.08 12.15 -9.17
N GLU A 87 7.04 12.37 -10.48
CA GLU A 87 6.76 11.33 -11.47
C GLU A 87 7.79 10.18 -11.40
N ASN A 88 7.33 9.00 -11.83
CA ASN A 88 8.14 7.79 -11.94
C ASN A 88 8.79 7.33 -10.61
N GLN A 89 8.20 7.65 -9.46
CA GLN A 89 8.71 7.24 -8.15
C GLN A 89 7.95 6.05 -7.55
N ILE A 90 8.46 5.53 -6.44
CA ILE A 90 7.80 4.49 -5.64
C ILE A 90 7.25 5.13 -4.36
N ILE A 91 5.94 5.04 -4.17
CA ILE A 91 5.24 5.49 -2.98
C ILE A 91 5.02 4.29 -2.09
N VAL A 92 5.37 4.41 -0.81
CA VAL A 92 5.28 3.32 0.15
C VAL A 92 4.39 3.73 1.32
N LEU A 93 3.41 2.88 1.59
CA LEU A 93 2.54 2.94 2.76
C LEU A 93 2.82 1.67 3.58
N GLU A 94 3.66 1.78 4.60
CA GLU A 94 4.04 0.62 5.42
C GLU A 94 3.03 0.34 6.55
N ASP A 95 2.85 -0.94 6.88
CA ASP A 95 2.05 -1.41 8.02
C ASP A 95 0.69 -0.72 8.14
N VAL A 96 -0.02 -0.61 7.01
CA VAL A 96 -1.27 0.17 6.88
C VAL A 96 -2.37 -0.30 7.83
N ASP A 97 -2.33 -1.57 8.25
CA ASP A 97 -3.23 -2.14 9.26
C ASP A 97 -3.03 -1.54 10.65
N THR A 98 -1.85 -0.97 10.94
CA THR A 98 -1.52 -0.37 12.25
C THR A 98 -1.40 1.16 12.21
N GLN A 99 -1.32 1.75 11.01
CA GLN A 99 -1.18 3.20 10.86
C GLN A 99 -2.50 3.94 11.01
N THR A 100 -3.61 3.33 10.59
CA THR A 100 -4.91 3.99 10.59
C THR A 100 -6.05 2.98 10.55
N ASP A 101 -7.10 3.27 11.31
CA ASP A 101 -8.34 2.48 11.28
C ASP A 101 -9.23 2.88 10.08
N VAL A 102 -8.90 3.98 9.40
CA VAL A 102 -9.66 4.50 8.23
C VAL A 102 -9.68 3.49 7.09
N LEU A 103 -8.60 2.71 6.95
CA LEU A 103 -8.44 1.71 5.90
C LEU A 103 -9.03 0.34 6.29
N HIS A 104 -9.62 0.20 7.48
CA HIS A 104 -10.18 -1.07 7.92
C HIS A 104 -11.61 -1.28 7.41
N LYS A 105 -12.00 -2.54 7.27
CA LYS A 105 -13.39 -2.93 6.98
C LYS A 105 -14.33 -2.27 7.98
N ARG A 106 -15.30 -1.53 7.46
CA ARG A 106 -16.42 -1.05 8.27
C ARG A 106 -17.23 -2.25 8.74
N SER A 107 -17.18 -2.55 10.04
CA SER A 107 -18.12 -3.49 10.65
C SER A 107 -19.53 -2.93 10.46
N LYS A 108 -20.41 -3.70 9.81
CA LYS A 108 -21.84 -3.35 9.61
C LYS A 108 -22.65 -3.25 10.92
N ASN A 109 -22.01 -3.31 12.07
CA ASN A 109 -22.65 -3.28 13.39
C ASN A 109 -22.67 -1.90 14.07
N SER A 110 -22.30 -0.80 13.40
CA SER A 110 -22.39 0.56 13.97
C SER A 110 -23.54 1.41 13.44
N SER A 111 -24.51 0.82 12.75
CA SER A 111 -25.78 1.47 12.41
C SER A 111 -26.92 1.02 13.34
N PHE A 112 -26.75 1.23 14.66
CA PHE A 112 -27.79 1.55 15.66
C PHE A 112 -27.19 1.42 17.09
N SER A 113 -26.37 2.38 17.52
CA SER A 113 -26.23 2.67 18.96
C SER A 113 -26.88 4.01 19.23
N THR A 114 -28.17 3.93 19.53
CA THR A 114 -28.93 4.98 20.21
C THR A 114 -28.09 5.45 21.39
N LYS A 115 -27.62 6.71 21.32
CA LYS A 115 -27.02 7.40 22.46
C LYS A 115 -28.06 7.48 23.57
N SER A 116 -27.95 6.58 24.55
CA SER A 116 -28.68 6.66 25.81
C SER A 116 -27.69 6.54 26.97
N SER A 117 -27.34 7.72 27.49
CA SER A 117 -27.15 8.04 28.91
C SER A 117 -26.09 7.32 29.77
N ASN A 118 -25.08 8.14 30.11
CA ASN A 118 -24.59 8.50 31.47
C ASN A 118 -23.29 7.89 32.03
N LYS A 119 -22.35 8.83 32.28
CA LYS A 119 -21.26 8.90 33.28
C LYS A 119 -20.06 7.97 33.00
N ASP A 120 -18.83 8.44 32.81
CA ASP A 120 -18.11 9.45 33.59
C ASP A 120 -17.21 10.37 32.76
N LYS A 121 -16.96 11.56 33.33
CA LYS A 121 -15.96 12.52 32.87
C LYS A 121 -14.57 11.92 33.04
N ASP A 122 -13.94 11.53 31.95
CA ASP A 122 -12.48 11.62 31.83
C ASP A 122 -12.16 12.22 30.45
N SER A 123 -11.61 13.42 30.49
CA SER A 123 -11.16 14.20 29.35
C SER A 123 -9.97 13.50 28.69
N LYS A 124 -10.23 12.66 27.67
CA LYS A 124 -9.20 12.20 26.75
C LYS A 124 -9.58 12.56 25.32
N VAL A 125 -9.00 13.68 24.90
CA VAL A 125 -8.57 14.00 23.55
C VAL A 125 -9.66 13.83 22.50
N ASN A 126 -10.24 14.97 22.07
CA ASN A 126 -10.83 15.08 20.74
C ASN A 126 -9.85 14.41 19.76
N GLU A 127 -10.19 13.23 19.25
CA GLU A 127 -9.53 12.66 18.09
C GLU A 127 -9.64 13.74 17.03
N SER A 128 -8.52 14.46 16.86
CA SER A 128 -8.25 15.33 15.74
C SER A 128 -8.75 14.62 14.50
N SER A 129 -9.41 15.37 13.63
CA SER A 129 -9.77 14.93 12.28
C SER A 129 -8.73 13.94 11.76
N LYS A 130 -9.21 12.80 11.27
CA LYS A 130 -8.49 11.85 10.44
C LYS A 130 -8.98 12.07 9.02
N PHE A 131 -8.15 11.81 8.01
CA PHE A 131 -8.59 11.79 6.62
C PHE A 131 -9.68 10.72 6.39
N SER A 132 -10.47 10.89 5.33
CA SER A 132 -11.53 9.98 4.96
C SER A 132 -11.03 8.85 4.04
N LEU A 133 -11.64 7.67 4.15
CA LEU A 133 -11.35 6.54 3.24
C LEU A 133 -11.60 6.94 1.78
N SER A 134 -12.64 7.73 1.50
CA SER A 134 -12.93 8.23 0.15
C SER A 134 -11.77 9.05 -0.42
N THR A 135 -11.16 9.92 0.37
CA THR A 135 -10.04 10.76 -0.07
C THR A 135 -8.80 9.91 -0.31
N PHE A 136 -8.51 8.96 0.57
CA PHE A 136 -7.43 7.99 0.33
C PHE A 136 -7.63 7.18 -0.95
N LEU A 137 -8.84 6.67 -1.18
CA LEU A 137 -9.17 5.94 -2.41
C LEU A 137 -9.06 6.84 -3.65
N GLY A 138 -9.47 8.10 -3.55
CA GLY A 138 -9.32 9.09 -4.63
C GLY A 138 -7.85 9.39 -4.94
N CYS A 139 -7.00 9.47 -3.90
CA CYS A 139 -5.56 9.60 -4.07
C CYS A 139 -5.00 8.38 -4.79
N LEU A 140 -5.37 7.16 -4.37
CA LEU A 140 -4.97 5.93 -5.06
C LEU A 140 -5.45 5.91 -6.51
N ASP A 141 -6.67 6.38 -6.80
CA ASP A 141 -7.28 6.29 -8.12
C ASP A 141 -6.60 7.16 -9.19
N GLY A 142 -5.82 8.15 -8.77
CA GLY A 142 -4.89 8.87 -9.63
C GLY A 142 -5.24 10.33 -9.93
N HIS A 143 -6.24 10.93 -9.26
CA HIS A 143 -6.52 12.37 -9.42
C HIS A 143 -5.39 13.26 -8.92
N THR A 144 -4.58 12.73 -7.99
CA THR A 144 -3.61 13.50 -7.20
C THR A 144 -2.18 13.06 -7.46
N LEU A 145 -1.99 11.92 -8.13
CA LEU A 145 -0.71 11.24 -8.31
C LEU A 145 -0.05 11.61 -9.64
N SER A 146 1.26 11.76 -9.57
CA SER A 146 2.14 11.89 -10.72
C SER A 146 2.16 10.60 -11.58
N GLU A 147 2.28 10.74 -12.91
CA GLU A 147 2.35 9.61 -13.84
C GLU A 147 3.57 8.71 -13.57
N GLY A 148 3.42 7.44 -13.95
CA GLY A 148 4.45 6.41 -13.83
C GLY A 148 4.69 5.95 -12.40
N SER A 149 3.89 6.36 -11.43
CA SER A 149 4.08 6.02 -10.02
C SER A 149 3.76 4.55 -9.72
N ILE A 150 4.58 3.93 -8.86
CA ILE A 150 4.29 2.61 -8.28
C ILE A 150 3.92 2.82 -6.83
N ILE A 151 2.77 2.29 -6.40
CA ILE A 151 2.32 2.35 -5.02
C ILE A 151 2.52 0.98 -4.40
N ILE A 152 3.24 0.91 -3.28
CA ILE A 152 3.43 -0.30 -2.51
C ILE A 152 2.80 -0.14 -1.14
N MET A 153 1.81 -0.97 -0.83
CA MET A 153 1.23 -1.09 0.50
C MET A 153 1.77 -2.33 1.19
N THR A 154 2.13 -2.22 2.47
CA THR A 154 2.47 -3.40 3.29
C THR A 154 1.45 -3.61 4.40
N THR A 155 1.14 -4.86 4.70
CA THR A 155 0.27 -5.21 5.83
C THR A 155 0.60 -6.57 6.43
N ASN A 156 0.41 -6.72 7.74
CA ASN A 156 0.47 -8.04 8.38
C ASN A 156 -0.89 -8.75 8.39
N HIS A 157 -1.98 -8.00 8.23
CA HIS A 157 -3.37 -8.42 8.38
C HIS A 157 -4.24 -7.94 7.21
N ILE A 158 -4.08 -8.57 6.05
CA ILE A 158 -4.86 -8.24 4.84
C ILE A 158 -6.38 -8.35 5.06
N GLU A 159 -6.80 -9.23 5.97
CA GLU A 159 -8.19 -9.46 6.34
C GLU A 159 -8.85 -8.24 6.99
N HIS A 160 -8.08 -7.33 7.58
CA HIS A 160 -8.59 -6.12 8.20
C HIS A 160 -8.82 -4.99 7.19
N LEU A 161 -8.11 -5.00 6.06
CA LEU A 161 -8.21 -3.93 5.06
C LEU A 161 -9.57 -3.91 4.36
N ASP A 162 -10.09 -2.70 4.13
CA ASP A 162 -11.29 -2.48 3.34
C ASP A 162 -11.07 -3.04 1.91
N PRO A 163 -11.97 -3.90 1.40
CA PRO A 163 -11.86 -4.47 0.06
C PRO A 163 -11.73 -3.43 -1.05
N ALA A 164 -12.23 -2.21 -0.84
CA ALA A 164 -12.07 -1.11 -1.77
C ALA A 164 -10.59 -0.74 -1.97
N CYS A 165 -9.74 -0.82 -0.93
CA CYS A 165 -8.32 -0.49 -1.02
C CYS A 165 -7.55 -1.46 -1.93
N ILE A 166 -7.94 -2.75 -1.92
CA ILE A 166 -7.20 -3.84 -2.57
C ILE A 166 -7.80 -4.29 -3.91
N ARG A 167 -8.81 -3.56 -4.41
CA ARG A 167 -9.49 -3.88 -5.67
C ARG A 167 -8.53 -3.73 -6.87
N PRO A 168 -8.68 -4.54 -7.94
CA PRO A 168 -7.98 -4.31 -9.20
C PRO A 168 -8.13 -2.88 -9.71
N GLY A 169 -7.06 -2.31 -10.24
CA GLY A 169 -6.93 -0.88 -10.57
C GLY A 169 -6.38 -0.02 -9.43
N ARG A 170 -6.39 -0.51 -8.18
CA ARG A 170 -5.72 0.12 -7.03
C ARG A 170 -4.52 -0.68 -6.58
N MET A 171 -4.71 -1.97 -6.32
CA MET A 171 -3.66 -2.94 -6.01
C MET A 171 -3.79 -4.11 -6.98
N ASP A 172 -2.92 -4.15 -7.98
CA ASP A 172 -2.99 -5.13 -9.08
C ASP A 172 -2.18 -6.39 -8.76
N VAL A 173 -1.04 -6.22 -8.10
CA VAL A 173 -0.12 -7.32 -7.77
C VAL A 173 -0.18 -7.60 -6.27
N HIS A 174 -0.57 -8.81 -5.90
CA HIS A 174 -0.74 -9.22 -4.50
C HIS A 174 0.31 -10.29 -4.18
N LEU A 175 1.26 -9.97 -3.29
CA LEU A 175 2.34 -10.88 -2.91
C LEU A 175 2.22 -11.29 -1.44
N ASN A 176 2.05 -12.59 -1.21
CA ASN A 176 2.07 -13.17 0.13
C ASN A 176 3.50 -13.59 0.52
N LEU A 177 4.10 -12.88 1.48
CA LEU A 177 5.39 -13.20 2.06
C LEU A 177 5.18 -14.03 3.34
N GLY A 178 5.16 -15.34 3.16
CA GLY A 178 5.07 -16.34 4.23
C GLY A 178 6.42 -16.73 4.84
N TYR A 179 6.44 -17.84 5.58
CA TYR A 179 7.67 -18.44 6.07
C TYR A 179 8.55 -18.93 4.91
N CYS A 180 9.86 -18.99 5.15
CA CYS A 180 10.82 -19.41 4.14
C CYS A 180 10.54 -20.84 3.65
N SER A 181 10.45 -21.00 2.33
CA SER A 181 10.49 -22.30 1.68
C SER A 181 11.91 -22.86 1.70
N HIS A 182 12.04 -24.16 1.45
CA HIS A 182 13.35 -24.81 1.34
C HIS A 182 14.20 -24.20 0.21
N TYR A 183 13.55 -23.75 -0.87
CA TYR A 183 14.19 -23.02 -1.97
C TYR A 183 14.79 -21.70 -1.48
N GLN A 184 14.01 -20.90 -0.74
CA GLN A 184 14.45 -19.61 -0.22
C GLN A 184 15.62 -19.77 0.75
N ILE A 185 15.56 -20.76 1.65
CA ILE A 185 16.67 -21.08 2.57
C ILE A 185 17.94 -21.39 1.77
N LYS A 186 17.86 -22.29 0.79
CA LYS A 186 19.01 -22.64 -0.06
C LYS A 186 19.59 -21.42 -0.80
N LYS A 187 18.74 -20.48 -1.20
CA LYS A 187 19.15 -19.23 -1.87
C LYS A 187 19.82 -18.25 -0.91
N MET A 188 19.42 -18.22 0.37
CA MET A 188 20.04 -17.35 1.39
C MET A 188 21.44 -17.81 1.82
N PHE A 189 21.72 -19.12 1.78
CA PHE A 189 22.99 -19.72 2.21
C PHE A 189 23.98 -19.95 1.05
N LYS A 190 23.68 -19.43 -0.15
CA LYS A 190 24.58 -19.43 -1.30
C LYS A 190 25.22 -18.06 -1.45
#